data_AF-R5GFD9-F1
#
_entry.id   AF-R5GFD9-F1
#
_cell.length_a   1.000
_cell.length_b   1.000
_cell.length_c   1.000
_cell.angle_alpha   90.00
_cell.angle_beta   90.00
_cell.angle_gamma   90.00
#
_symmetry.space_group_name_H-M   'P 1'
#
loop_
_entity.id
_entity.type
_entity.pdbx_description
1 polymer ?
#
loop_
_entity_poly.entity_id
_entity_poly.type
_entity_poly.pdbx_seq_one_letter_code
_entity_poly.pdbx_strand_id
1 'polypeptide(L)'
;MSLVTHPNPHLILVVSIKGGKRLNRGHAWVKQLEKSALLVESPRIKDYRLEPYIAPMAETHGLRLNPAAIQMVANRMGADLQRMDSELEKLATALPLEARSAVTAEMVQAYTGWSKEYSVFDLRKGVFGLCAWDGIGLSAGGRVDADCASLGK
;
A
#
# COMPACT_ATOMS: atom_id res chain seq x y z
N MET A 1 37.30 -8.19 -15.35
CA MET A 1 35.95 -8.81 -15.21
C MET A 1 35.99 -10.25 -15.72
N SER A 2 36.74 -11.15 -15.09
CA SER A 2 36.93 -12.54 -15.58
C SER A 2 35.75 -13.46 -15.31
N LEU A 3 34.96 -13.17 -14.26
CA LEU A 3 33.84 -14.02 -13.84
C LEU A 3 32.61 -13.97 -14.77
N VAL A 4 32.47 -12.89 -15.56
CA VAL A 4 31.33 -12.71 -16.47
C VAL A 4 31.58 -13.40 -17.82
N THR A 5 32.83 -13.46 -18.27
CA THR A 5 33.19 -14.05 -19.56
C THR A 5 33.42 -15.56 -19.49
N HIS A 6 33.82 -16.10 -18.34
CA HIS A 6 34.00 -17.54 -18.12
C HIS A 6 33.39 -17.95 -16.76
N PRO A 7 32.06 -18.18 -16.72
CA PRO A 7 31.41 -18.60 -15.48
C PRO A 7 31.84 -20.02 -15.09
N ASN A 8 32.13 -20.24 -13.81
CA ASN A 8 32.41 -21.58 -13.27
C ASN A 8 31.08 -22.30 -13.02
N PRO A 9 30.84 -23.51 -13.60
CA PRO A 9 29.57 -24.23 -13.44
C PRO A 9 29.25 -24.62 -11.99
N HIS A 10 30.23 -24.65 -11.09
CA HIS A 10 30.03 -24.98 -9.68
C HIS A 10 29.76 -23.75 -8.79
N LEU A 11 29.74 -22.53 -9.33
CA LEU A 11 29.59 -21.29 -8.56
C LEU A 11 28.32 -20.54 -8.96
N ILE A 12 27.43 -20.33 -7.99
CA ILE A 12 26.27 -19.44 -8.13
C ILE A 12 26.65 -18.05 -7.66
N LEU A 13 26.75 -17.10 -8.59
CA LEU A 13 27.02 -15.70 -8.29
C LEU A 13 25.72 -14.89 -8.32
N VAL A 14 25.35 -14.31 -7.17
CA VAL A 14 24.21 -13.38 -7.07
C VAL A 14 24.74 -11.98 -6.77
N VAL A 15 24.50 -11.05 -7.69
CA VAL A 15 24.86 -9.64 -7.51
C VAL A 15 23.58 -8.85 -7.26
N SER A 16 23.44 -8.30 -6.07
CA SER A 16 22.31 -7.46 -5.68
C SER A 16 22.76 -6.01 -5.52
N ILE A 17 22.11 -5.10 -6.25
CA ILE A 17 22.41 -3.66 -6.20
C ILE A 17 21.17 -2.98 -5.61
N LYS A 18 21.27 -2.55 -4.34
CA LYS A 18 20.21 -1.83 -3.61
C LYS A 18 20.47 -0.32 -3.64
N GLY A 19 19.41 0.49 -3.77
CA GLY A 19 19.49 1.95 -3.60
C GLY A 19 19.97 2.77 -4.80
N GLY A 20 20.02 2.17 -6.00
CA GLY A 20 20.46 2.84 -7.22
C GLY A 20 19.34 3.32 -8.13
N LYS A 21 19.65 4.28 -9.02
CA LYS A 21 18.87 4.53 -10.24
C LYS A 21 18.79 3.25 -11.06
N ARG A 22 17.72 3.11 -11.86
CA ARG A 22 17.54 1.98 -12.78
C ARG A 22 18.84 1.71 -13.55
N LEU A 23 19.25 0.45 -13.57
CA LEU A 23 20.49 0.03 -14.23
C LEU A 23 20.47 0.45 -15.71
N ASN A 24 21.47 1.21 -16.12
CA ASN A 24 21.60 1.62 -17.51
C ASN A 24 22.15 0.45 -18.35
N ARG A 25 21.27 -0.16 -19.16
CA ARG A 25 21.61 -1.26 -20.09
C ARG A 25 22.64 -0.88 -21.16
N GLY A 26 22.94 0.42 -21.31
CA GLY A 26 23.99 0.91 -22.19
C GLY A 26 25.40 0.52 -21.76
N HIS A 27 25.65 0.23 -20.48
CA HIS A 27 26.99 -0.09 -20.00
C HIS A 27 27.49 -1.41 -20.57
N ALA A 28 28.76 -1.44 -21.01
CA ALA A 28 29.38 -2.60 -21.65
C ALA A 28 29.32 -3.87 -20.81
N TRP A 29 29.45 -3.75 -19.48
CA TRP A 29 29.37 -4.88 -18.57
C TRP A 29 27.96 -5.44 -18.41
N VAL A 30 26.92 -4.61 -18.50
CA VAL A 30 25.51 -5.05 -18.43
C VAL A 30 25.18 -5.87 -19.68
N LYS A 31 25.61 -5.40 -20.85
CA LYS A 31 25.45 -6.13 -22.13
C LYS A 31 26.18 -7.48 -22.14
N GLN A 32 27.26 -7.62 -21.37
CA GLN A 32 27.96 -8.89 -21.21
C GLN A 32 27.24 -9.84 -20.23
N LEU A 33 26.68 -9.29 -19.15
CA LEU A 33 25.86 -10.06 -18.20
C LEU A 33 24.56 -10.55 -18.82
N GLU A 34 23.87 -9.73 -19.62
CA GLU A 34 22.62 -10.14 -20.29
C GLU A 34 22.78 -11.37 -21.20
N LYS A 35 24.00 -11.67 -21.66
CA LYS A 35 24.29 -12.87 -22.48
C LYS A 35 24.48 -14.15 -21.65
N SER A 36 24.88 -14.02 -20.39
CA SER A 36 25.37 -15.13 -19.55
C SER A 36 24.59 -15.31 -18.25
N ALA A 37 23.77 -14.33 -17.86
CA ALA A 37 23.10 -14.26 -16.58
C ALA A 37 21.65 -13.77 -16.72
N LEU A 38 20.80 -14.14 -15.76
CA LEU A 38 19.44 -13.63 -15.63
C LEU A 38 19.47 -12.26 -14.93
N LEU A 39 19.08 -11.21 -15.66
CA LEU A 39 18.90 -9.88 -15.08
C LEU A 39 17.47 -9.71 -14.58
N VAL A 40 17.31 -9.52 -13.27
CA VAL A 40 16.02 -9.21 -12.63
C VAL A 40 16.02 -7.76 -12.17
N GLU A 41 15.09 -6.96 -12.71
CA GLU A 41 14.84 -5.58 -12.26
C GLU A 41 13.62 -5.57 -11.32
N SER A 42 13.79 -5.06 -10.10
CA SER A 42 12.68 -4.79 -9.16
C SER A 42 12.38 -3.30 -9.09
N PRO A 43 11.55 -2.75 -10.01
CA PRO A 43 11.22 -1.34 -9.98
C PRO A 43 10.38 -1.01 -8.75
N ARG A 44 10.52 0.22 -8.22
CA ARG A 44 9.64 0.71 -7.16
C ARG A 44 8.20 0.68 -7.65
N ILE A 45 7.33 0.07 -6.85
CA ILE A 45 5.88 0.02 -7.14
C ILE A 45 5.34 1.45 -6.99
N LYS A 46 4.51 1.86 -7.94
CA LYS A 46 3.84 3.17 -7.89
C LYS A 46 2.63 3.08 -6.98
N ASP A 47 2.28 4.19 -6.34
CA ASP A 47 1.27 4.19 -5.26
C ASP A 47 -0.09 3.60 -5.69
N TYR A 48 -0.56 3.95 -6.89
CA TYR A 48 -1.81 3.41 -7.44
C TYR A 48 -1.79 1.91 -7.76
N ARG A 49 -0.60 1.29 -7.78
CA ARG A 49 -0.44 -0.16 -7.95
C ARG A 49 -0.13 -0.86 -6.64
N LEU A 50 -0.16 -0.21 -5.48
CA LEU A 50 0.18 -0.86 -4.21
C LEU A 50 -0.91 -1.83 -3.74
N GLU A 51 -2.18 -1.45 -3.85
CA GLU A 51 -3.32 -2.27 -3.42
C GLU A 51 -3.27 -3.75 -3.89
N PRO A 52 -3.01 -4.06 -5.17
CA PRO A 52 -2.92 -5.45 -5.63
C PRO A 52 -1.71 -6.22 -5.10
N TYR A 53 -0.70 -5.58 -4.51
CA TYR A 53 0.44 -6.25 -3.87
C TYR A 53 0.21 -6.50 -2.38
N ILE A 54 -0.66 -5.72 -1.73
CA ILE A 54 -0.93 -5.83 -0.30
C ILE A 54 -1.71 -7.10 0.01
N ALA A 55 -2.74 -7.41 -0.77
CA ALA A 55 -3.56 -8.61 -0.56
C ALA A 55 -2.73 -9.91 -0.58
N PRO A 56 -1.95 -10.23 -1.62
CA PRO A 56 -1.14 -11.46 -1.63
C PRO A 56 -0.04 -11.45 -0.57
N MET A 57 0.52 -10.29 -0.21
CA MET A 57 1.50 -10.18 0.87
C MET A 57 0.87 -10.44 2.25
N ALA A 58 -0.36 -10.01 2.48
CA ALA A 58 -1.08 -10.33 3.70
C ALA A 58 -1.42 -11.84 3.76
N GLU A 59 -1.76 -12.45 2.62
CA GLU A 59 -2.05 -13.87 2.53
C GLU A 59 -0.83 -14.74 2.89
N THR A 60 0.40 -14.31 2.56
CA THR A 60 1.62 -15.02 2.98
C THR A 60 1.79 -15.06 4.50
N HIS A 61 1.21 -14.10 5.23
CA HIS A 61 1.15 -14.06 6.69
C HIS A 61 -0.11 -14.71 7.26
N GLY A 62 -0.94 -15.34 6.42
CA GLY A 62 -2.21 -15.96 6.80
C GLY A 62 -3.32 -14.95 7.13
N LEU A 63 -3.19 -13.71 6.67
CA LEU A 63 -4.19 -12.65 6.87
C LEU A 63 -5.04 -12.45 5.62
N ARG A 64 -6.34 -12.25 5.81
CA ARG A 64 -7.26 -11.80 4.76
C ARG A 64 -7.79 -10.43 5.12
N LEU A 65 -7.32 -9.42 4.38
CA LEU A 65 -7.69 -8.02 4.59
C LEU A 65 -8.94 -7.66 3.78
N ASN A 66 -9.85 -6.89 4.40
CA ASN A 66 -10.95 -6.27 3.67
C ASN A 66 -10.43 -5.14 2.74
N PRO A 67 -11.15 -4.79 1.66
CA PRO A 67 -10.73 -3.72 0.74
C PRO A 67 -10.45 -2.38 1.43
N ALA A 68 -11.26 -2.01 2.44
CA ALA A 68 -11.05 -0.81 3.23
C ALA A 68 -9.73 -0.87 4.05
N ALA A 69 -9.36 -2.04 4.57
CA ALA A 69 -8.11 -2.23 5.29
C ALA A 69 -6.90 -2.17 4.34
N ILE A 70 -7.01 -2.77 3.14
CA ILE A 70 -5.99 -2.68 2.09
C ILE A 70 -5.72 -1.23 1.72
N GLN A 71 -6.78 -0.44 1.49
CA GLN A 71 -6.66 0.97 1.15
C GLN A 71 -6.03 1.78 2.28
N MET A 72 -6.40 1.50 3.54
CA MET A 72 -5.80 2.15 4.71
C MET A 72 -4.30 1.87 4.81
N VAL A 73 -3.89 0.61 4.60
CA VAL A 73 -2.47 0.21 4.61
C VAL A 73 -1.70 0.86 3.46
N ALA A 74 -2.26 0.87 2.25
CA ALA A 74 -1.65 1.49 1.07
C ALA A 74 -1.36 2.99 1.29
N ASN A 75 -2.36 3.71 1.82
CA ASN A 75 -2.26 5.15 2.06
C ASN A 75 -1.20 5.51 3.11
N ARG A 76 -0.99 4.66 4.11
CA ARG A 76 -0.08 4.96 5.23
C ARG A 76 1.36 4.53 4.98
N MET A 77 1.57 3.40 4.30
CA MET A 77 2.91 2.88 4.04
C MET A 77 3.56 3.50 2.81
N GLY A 78 2.76 3.85 1.80
CA GLY A 78 3.28 4.18 0.48
C GLY A 78 4.12 3.05 -0.10
N ALA A 79 5.11 3.39 -0.93
CA ALA A 79 5.87 2.42 -1.71
C ALA A 79 6.99 1.66 -0.97
N ASP A 80 6.95 1.60 0.37
CA ASP A 80 7.98 0.95 1.20
C ASP A 80 7.54 -0.44 1.67
N LEU A 81 7.67 -1.43 0.78
CA LEU A 81 7.20 -2.81 1.00
C LEU A 81 7.84 -3.52 2.20
N GLN A 82 9.13 -3.26 2.48
CA GLN A 82 9.82 -3.91 3.60
C GLN A 82 9.20 -3.53 4.94
N ARG A 83 8.80 -2.25 5.08
CA ARG A 83 8.13 -1.77 6.28
C ARG A 83 6.72 -2.32 6.36
N MET A 84 6.03 -2.39 5.23
CA MET A 84 4.69 -2.96 5.13
C MET A 84 4.64 -4.42 5.58
N ASP A 85 5.59 -5.22 5.11
CA ASP A 85 5.73 -6.62 5.48
C ASP A 85 5.89 -6.80 7.00
N SER A 86 6.78 -6.02 7.63
CA SER A 86 6.97 -6.05 9.08
C SER A 86 5.73 -5.64 9.89
N GLU A 87 4.90 -4.73 9.38
CA GLU A 87 3.64 -4.37 10.08
C GLU A 87 2.55 -5.42 9.86
N LEU A 88 2.50 -6.08 8.70
CA LEU A 88 1.59 -7.21 8.46
C LEU A 88 1.95 -8.42 9.35
N GLU A 89 3.24 -8.68 9.55
CA GLU A 89 3.72 -9.73 10.46
C GLU A 89 3.34 -9.43 11.93
N LYS A 90 3.47 -8.16 12.36
CA LYS A 90 3.01 -7.73 13.69
C LYS A 90 1.51 -7.90 13.84
N LEU A 91 0.73 -7.53 12.82
CA LEU A 91 -0.72 -7.73 12.81
C LEU A 91 -1.09 -9.20 12.93
N ALA A 92 -0.39 -10.08 12.21
CA ALA A 92 -0.60 -11.52 12.30
C ALA A 92 -0.33 -12.05 13.71
N THR A 93 0.73 -11.55 14.36
CA THR A 93 1.09 -11.95 15.73
C THR A 93 0.11 -11.41 16.78
N ALA A 94 -0.40 -10.19 16.59
CA ALA A 94 -1.32 -9.55 17.52
C ALA A 94 -2.75 -10.10 17.44
N LEU A 95 -3.18 -10.56 16.26
CA LEU A 95 -4.54 -11.03 16.03
C LEU A 95 -4.75 -12.51 16.42
N PRO A 96 -5.84 -12.84 17.13
CA PRO A 96 -6.30 -14.21 17.33
C PRO A 96 -6.54 -14.91 15.99
N LEU A 97 -6.39 -16.24 15.96
CA LEU A 97 -6.46 -17.03 14.73
C LEU A 97 -7.81 -16.87 14.00
N GLU A 98 -8.90 -16.73 14.75
CA GLU A 98 -10.26 -16.55 14.22
C GLU A 98 -10.44 -15.19 13.53
N ALA A 99 -9.72 -14.16 13.98
CA ALA A 99 -9.81 -12.82 13.41
C ALA A 99 -8.97 -12.64 12.13
N ARG A 100 -8.05 -13.57 11.84
CA ARG A 100 -7.15 -13.47 10.68
C ARG A 100 -7.86 -13.66 9.33
N SER A 101 -9.01 -14.32 9.32
CA SER A 101 -9.78 -14.59 8.09
C SER A 101 -10.56 -13.38 7.56
N ALA A 102 -10.75 -12.33 8.36
CA ALA A 102 -11.50 -11.14 7.99
C ALA A 102 -11.02 -9.91 8.78
N VAL A 103 -9.82 -9.41 8.44
CA VAL A 103 -9.22 -8.26 9.11
C VAL A 103 -9.85 -6.97 8.60
N THR A 104 -10.51 -6.24 9.50
CA THR A 104 -11.15 -4.96 9.20
C THR A 104 -10.18 -3.78 9.39
N ALA A 105 -10.53 -2.63 8.82
CA ALA A 105 -9.72 -1.41 8.97
C ALA A 105 -9.62 -0.95 10.44
N GLU A 106 -10.68 -1.16 11.23
CA GLU A 106 -10.71 -0.86 12.66
C GLU A 106 -9.74 -1.74 13.44
N MET A 107 -9.67 -3.05 13.12
CA MET A 107 -8.70 -3.96 13.71
C MET A 107 -7.27 -3.51 13.38
N VAL A 108 -7.00 -3.20 12.11
CA VAL A 108 -5.68 -2.66 11.73
C VAL A 108 -5.33 -1.45 12.56
N GLN A 109 -6.25 -0.50 12.71
CA GLN A 109 -6.02 0.73 13.47
C GLN A 109 -5.77 0.47 14.97
N ALA A 110 -6.54 -0.43 15.57
CA ALA A 110 -6.42 -0.77 16.99
C ALA A 110 -5.09 -1.45 17.32
N TYR A 111 -4.64 -2.39 16.49
CA TYR A 111 -3.44 -3.20 16.75
C TYR A 111 -2.14 -2.56 16.26
N THR A 112 -2.17 -1.70 15.24
CA THR A 112 -0.98 -0.97 14.76
C THR A 112 -0.72 0.34 15.51
N GLY A 113 -1.67 0.81 16.32
CA GLY A 113 -1.55 2.07 17.06
C GLY A 113 -1.56 3.30 16.16
N TRP A 114 -2.19 3.21 14.98
CA TRP A 114 -2.36 4.36 14.10
C TRP A 114 -3.37 5.34 14.71
N SER A 115 -2.87 6.39 15.34
CA SER A 115 -3.69 7.54 15.74
C SER A 115 -4.49 8.03 14.53
N LYS A 116 -5.75 8.39 14.77
CA LYS A 116 -6.74 8.80 13.76
C LYS A 116 -6.23 10.03 12.98
N GLU A 117 -5.46 9.79 11.93
CA GLU A 117 -4.98 10.83 11.02
C GLU A 117 -5.97 10.90 9.86
N TYR A 118 -6.77 11.97 9.86
CA TYR A 118 -7.66 12.28 8.77
C TYR A 118 -6.84 12.44 7.49
N SER A 119 -7.09 11.61 6.49
CA SER A 119 -6.52 11.81 5.17
C SER A 119 -7.05 13.13 4.59
N VAL A 120 -6.32 13.78 3.68
CA VAL A 120 -6.77 15.00 3.00
C VAL A 120 -8.16 14.81 2.36
N PHE A 121 -8.50 13.58 1.97
CA PHE A 121 -9.83 13.22 1.50
C PHE A 121 -10.92 13.26 2.58
N ASP A 122 -10.61 12.81 3.80
CA ASP A 122 -11.55 12.85 4.93
C ASP A 122 -11.72 14.29 5.44
N LEU A 123 -10.65 15.08 5.43
CA LEU A 123 -10.70 16.52 5.68
C LEU A 123 -11.58 17.22 4.63
N ARG A 124 -11.45 16.86 3.35
CA ARG A 124 -12.30 17.42 2.29
C ARG A 124 -13.77 17.06 2.50
N LYS A 125 -14.10 15.85 2.95
CA LYS A 125 -15.48 15.47 3.29
C LYS A 125 -16.03 16.32 4.45
N GLY A 126 -15.23 16.59 5.48
CA GLY A 126 -15.63 17.45 6.60
C GLY A 126 -15.80 18.92 6.21
N VAL A 127 -14.92 19.45 5.35
CA VAL A 127 -14.94 20.87 4.94
C VAL A 127 -15.99 21.14 3.85
N PHE A 128 -16.17 20.26 2.87
CA PHE A 128 -17.17 20.43 1.80
C PHE A 128 -18.56 19.89 2.17
N GLY A 129 -18.67 18.97 3.14
CA GLY A 129 -19.95 18.42 3.60
C GLY A 129 -20.78 19.37 4.46
N LEU A 130 -20.22 20.52 4.87
CA LEU A 130 -20.90 21.51 5.72
C LEU A 130 -21.25 22.82 5.00
N CYS A 131 -20.99 22.96 3.70
CA CYS A 131 -21.31 24.20 2.98
C CYS A 131 -21.64 23.98 1.49
N ALA A 132 -22.72 23.24 1.25
CA ALA A 132 -23.53 23.37 0.04
C ALA A 132 -24.94 22.98 0.48
N TRP A 133 -25.77 23.91 0.97
CA TRP A 133 -26.73 24.59 0.08
C TRP A 133 -27.41 25.84 0.69
N ASP A 134 -26.89 26.49 1.74
CA ASP A 134 -27.56 27.66 2.35
C ASP A 134 -26.90 29.01 2.02
N GLY A 135 -26.56 29.25 0.74
CA GLY A 135 -25.73 30.42 0.39
C GLY A 135 -25.94 31.08 -0.95
N ILE A 136 -26.98 30.74 -1.72
CA ILE A 136 -27.42 31.56 -2.85
C ILE A 136 -28.90 31.79 -2.67
N GLY A 137 -29.24 32.93 -2.08
CA GLY A 137 -30.61 33.41 -2.07
C GLY A 137 -31.10 33.59 -3.50
N LEU A 138 -31.98 32.68 -3.94
CA LEU A 138 -33.02 33.03 -4.89
C LEU A 138 -34.26 32.18 -4.59
N SER A 139 -35.29 32.90 -4.17
CA SER A 139 -36.65 32.47 -3.86
C SER A 139 -37.25 31.48 -4.86
N ALA A 140 -37.84 30.39 -4.37
CA ALA A 140 -39.30 30.17 -4.41
C ALA A 140 -39.65 28.73 -3.98
N GLY A 141 -40.37 28.62 -2.87
CA GLY A 141 -41.42 27.62 -2.64
C GLY A 141 -41.08 26.13 -2.76
N GLY A 142 -40.80 25.48 -1.63
CA GLY A 142 -40.86 24.03 -1.53
C GLY A 142 -40.45 23.53 -0.15
N ARG A 143 -41.43 23.12 0.64
CA ARG A 143 -41.30 22.53 1.99
C ARG A 143 -40.32 21.35 1.98
N VAL A 144 -39.19 21.47 2.67
CA VAL A 144 -38.32 20.34 3.03
C VAL A 144 -38.54 20.07 4.51
N ASP A 145 -39.37 19.07 4.76
CA ASP A 145 -39.63 18.55 6.09
C ASP A 145 -38.36 17.93 6.68
N ALA A 146 -38.29 18.04 8.00
CA ALA A 146 -37.22 17.57 8.86
C ALA A 146 -36.88 16.09 8.63
N ASP A 147 -35.58 15.79 8.61
CA ASP A 147 -35.02 14.59 9.26
C ASP A 147 -33.50 14.73 9.37
N CYS A 148 -33.09 15.63 10.27
CA CYS A 148 -31.73 15.70 10.80
C CYS A 148 -31.80 15.25 12.27
N ALA A 149 -32.20 14.00 12.49
CA ALA A 149 -32.26 13.40 13.81
C ALA A 149 -31.93 11.90 13.73
N SER A 150 -30.64 11.57 13.66
CA SER A 150 -30.08 10.36 14.29
C SER A 150 -28.56 10.32 14.11
N LEU A 151 -27.89 11.23 14.82
CA LEU A 151 -26.52 11.00 15.26
C LEU A 151 -26.52 9.88 16.31
N GLY A 152 -25.59 8.93 16.16
CA GLY A 152 -25.10 8.13 17.28
C GLY A 152 -25.80 6.80 17.52
N LYS A 153 -25.30 5.75 16.87
CA LYS A 153 -24.88 4.52 17.55
C LYS A 153 -23.59 4.02 16.92
#